data_AF-A0A918TCP0-F1
#
_entry.id   AF-A0A918TCP0-F1
#
_cell.length_a   1.000
_cell.length_b   1.000
_cell.length_c   1.000
_cell.angle_alpha   90.00
_cell.angle_beta   90.00
_cell.angle_gamma   90.00
#
_symmetry.space_group_name_H-M   'P 1'
#
loop_
_entity.id
_entity.type
_entity.pdbx_description
1 polymer ?
#
loop_
_entity_poly.entity_id
_entity_poly.type
_entity_poly.pdbx_seq_one_letter_code
_entity_poly.pdbx_strand_id
1 'polypeptide(L)'
;MPSAHGNTYDLTGNAKPVALAYNPTDRNIWFITADAKIGRFAPRSPYESKVFEPIYSGKKAEDLALWDQAVWTYIHDDAAGHALACASDGRYALHSSGQAAATRAMALGPDSSGARRIVATLDGKGALLFVDTEGGVSYSTDHGKPLHGLAIDSSNPQEYWVSCPDRHHVVRFDASVGDFDLSPIDFGAQLRPQSIALTGTGGKALWATTPEARIIRYDFDTKSHRAIDIPAVAHRVYGLPDGSAWFTMPTGDAVGYFAPGATDLTGTISTGKGTGPSSLAVDWDGTLWIGLAGTGQMFRVSKVQLTPLSGQGQQAVVGTPFPNPLQVKATRLDGSPVQGATITFTIKGDQARFEGDKPTDTRTTSVDGTATSAVLHAKQVGECDISAMWEQESAFTRFENITVIPTVGPADHTRYLSGAGQETRRGTEFPERLKVMVVDANGAPVAADVTFRVVDDDLASFDGGPIVVVPTDGAGVAVSPALTAGSEAGRVRVEAWAADTSAGTVFRERVL
;
A
#
# COMPACT_ATOMS: atom_id res chain seq x y z
N MET A 1 -4.23 4.24 24.51
CA MET A 1 -5.23 3.72 23.55
C MET A 1 -4.55 3.67 22.20
N PRO A 2 -4.65 2.58 21.42
CA PRO A 2 -4.18 2.62 20.05
C PRO A 2 -5.06 3.60 19.27
N SER A 3 -4.46 4.59 18.62
CA SER A 3 -5.17 5.59 17.83
C SER A 3 -5.65 4.96 16.54
N ALA A 4 -6.96 4.76 16.39
CA ALA A 4 -7.54 4.31 15.12
C ALA A 4 -7.19 5.33 14.03
N HIS A 5 -6.31 4.94 13.10
CA HIS A 5 -6.00 5.72 11.91
C HIS A 5 -6.96 5.28 10.79
N GLY A 6 -8.21 5.77 10.84
CA GLY A 6 -9.24 5.38 9.87
C GLY A 6 -9.62 3.91 10.03
N ASN A 7 -9.30 3.08 9.03
CA ASN A 7 -9.74 1.68 8.92
C ASN A 7 -8.73 0.67 9.47
N THR A 8 -7.70 1.14 10.18
CA THR A 8 -6.62 0.32 10.71
C THR A 8 -6.60 0.33 12.24
N TYR A 9 -6.30 -0.84 12.83
CA TYR A 9 -6.33 -1.07 14.27
C TYR A 9 -5.08 -1.82 14.70
N ASP A 10 -4.30 -1.25 15.61
CA ASP A 10 -3.03 -1.84 16.05
C ASP A 10 -3.24 -3.11 16.87
N LEU A 11 -2.37 -4.10 16.63
CA LEU A 11 -2.29 -5.29 17.46
C LEU A 11 -1.32 -5.10 18.62
N THR A 12 -1.69 -5.63 19.77
CA THR A 12 -0.89 -5.60 20.99
C THR A 12 0.48 -6.25 20.76
N GLY A 13 1.52 -5.60 21.29
CA GLY A 13 2.89 -6.07 21.16
C GLY A 13 3.47 -6.00 19.74
N ASN A 14 2.86 -5.21 18.84
CA ASN A 14 3.25 -5.12 17.43
C ASN A 14 3.26 -6.50 16.74
N ALA A 15 2.27 -7.33 17.08
CA ALA A 15 2.15 -8.66 16.53
C ALA A 15 1.90 -8.60 15.02
N LYS A 16 2.61 -9.43 14.26
CA LYS A 16 2.55 -9.44 12.78
C LYS A 16 1.71 -10.63 12.31
N PRO A 17 0.41 -10.43 12.00
CA PRO A 17 -0.51 -11.51 11.71
C PRO A 17 -0.18 -12.12 10.34
N VAL A 18 -0.07 -13.45 10.25
CA VAL A 18 0.18 -14.16 8.97
C VAL A 18 -0.99 -15.02 8.52
N ALA A 19 -1.83 -15.47 9.45
CA ALA A 19 -3.10 -16.12 9.18
C ALA A 19 -4.17 -15.68 10.19
N LEU A 20 -5.43 -15.68 9.74
CA LEU A 20 -6.60 -15.27 10.49
C LEU A 20 -7.69 -16.34 10.39
N ALA A 21 -8.46 -16.54 11.46
CA ALA A 21 -9.77 -17.17 11.35
C ALA A 21 -10.76 -16.56 12.34
N TYR A 22 -12.01 -16.44 11.92
CA TYR A 22 -13.09 -15.97 12.78
C TYR A 22 -13.71 -17.14 13.55
N ASN A 23 -13.75 -17.05 14.88
CA ASN A 23 -14.40 -18.03 15.73
C ASN A 23 -15.84 -17.58 16.06
N PRO A 24 -16.88 -18.30 15.57
CA PRO A 24 -18.27 -17.88 15.75
C PRO A 24 -18.77 -18.00 17.19
N THR A 25 -18.13 -18.81 18.04
CA THR A 25 -18.59 -19.00 19.41
C THR A 25 -18.18 -17.88 20.34
N ASP A 26 -16.91 -17.45 20.28
CA ASP A 26 -16.41 -16.34 21.10
C ASP A 26 -16.50 -14.98 20.38
N ARG A 27 -16.87 -15.00 19.09
CA ARG A 27 -17.01 -13.85 18.20
C ARG A 27 -15.74 -13.02 18.09
N ASN A 28 -14.59 -13.69 18.04
CA ASN A 28 -13.31 -13.01 17.85
C ASN A 28 -12.60 -13.53 16.60
N ILE A 29 -11.75 -12.68 16.04
CA ILE A 29 -10.79 -13.07 15.02
C ILE A 29 -9.55 -13.52 15.74
N TRP A 30 -9.18 -14.77 15.54
CA TRP A 30 -7.91 -15.32 15.99
C TRP A 30 -6.87 -15.16 14.91
N PHE A 31 -5.64 -14.90 15.32
CA PHE A 31 -4.51 -14.74 14.42
C PHE A 31 -3.30 -15.48 14.95
N ILE A 32 -2.42 -15.85 14.03
CA ILE A 32 -1.07 -16.30 14.39
C ILE A 32 -0.03 -15.36 13.79
N THR A 33 1.14 -15.34 14.40
CA THR A 33 2.32 -14.65 13.88
C THR A 33 3.33 -15.64 13.31
N ALA A 34 4.27 -15.15 12.50
CA ALA A 34 5.32 -16.00 11.93
C ALA A 34 6.21 -16.65 12.99
N ASP A 35 6.41 -16.01 14.15
CA ASP A 35 7.07 -16.58 15.34
C ASP A 35 6.13 -17.45 16.20
N ALA A 36 5.05 -17.94 15.59
CA ALA A 36 4.09 -18.88 16.15
C ALA A 36 3.39 -18.41 17.43
N LYS A 37 3.23 -17.10 17.66
CA LYS A 37 2.36 -16.61 18.75
C LYS A 37 0.93 -16.62 18.28
N ILE A 38 0.02 -17.03 19.17
CA ILE A 38 -1.42 -16.97 18.93
C ILE A 38 -1.97 -15.73 19.62
N GLY A 39 -2.80 -14.99 18.91
CA GLY A 39 -3.48 -13.83 19.42
C GLY A 39 -4.94 -13.80 19.01
N ARG A 40 -5.67 -12.88 19.63
CA ARG A 40 -7.09 -12.67 19.44
C ARG A 40 -7.36 -11.19 19.28
N PHE A 41 -8.18 -10.86 18.30
CA PHE A 41 -8.70 -9.53 18.02
C PHE A 41 -10.23 -9.55 18.14
N ALA A 42 -10.79 -8.63 18.91
CA ALA A 42 -12.22 -8.42 19.02
C ALA A 42 -12.63 -7.40 17.94
N PRO A 43 -13.35 -7.79 16.87
CA PRO A 43 -13.73 -6.88 15.78
C PRO A 43 -14.91 -5.96 16.15
N ARG A 44 -15.09 -5.69 17.45
CA ARG A 44 -16.13 -4.83 18.02
C ARG A 44 -15.48 -3.74 18.84
N SER A 45 -16.00 -2.51 18.76
CA SER A 45 -15.54 -1.38 19.56
C SER A 45 -15.49 -1.74 21.07
N PRO A 46 -14.38 -1.48 21.78
CA PRO A 46 -13.26 -0.60 21.41
C PRO A 46 -12.10 -1.23 20.61
N TYR A 47 -12.31 -2.36 19.92
CA TYR A 47 -11.32 -3.05 19.08
C TYR A 47 -10.08 -3.51 19.85
N GLU A 48 -10.27 -4.47 20.75
CA GLU A 48 -9.21 -4.98 21.60
C GLU A 48 -8.42 -6.11 20.93
N SER A 49 -7.12 -6.16 21.18
CA SER A 49 -6.27 -7.29 20.80
C SER A 49 -5.49 -7.81 22.00
N LYS A 50 -5.20 -9.11 22.00
CA LYS A 50 -4.35 -9.78 23.00
C LYS A 50 -3.49 -10.82 22.30
N VAL A 51 -2.22 -10.88 22.68
CA VAL A 51 -1.30 -11.97 22.30
C VAL A 51 -1.09 -12.85 23.52
N PHE A 52 -1.13 -14.16 23.34
CA PHE A 52 -0.93 -15.12 24.42
C PHE A 52 0.52 -15.59 24.42
N GLU A 53 1.18 -15.50 25.58
CA GLU A 53 2.58 -15.91 25.71
C GLU A 53 2.72 -17.42 25.52
N PRO A 54 3.55 -17.87 24.55
CA PRO A 54 3.75 -19.29 24.30
C PRO A 54 4.57 -19.94 25.42
N ILE A 55 4.35 -21.23 25.63
CA ILE A 55 5.12 -22.07 26.57
C ILE A 55 6.23 -22.89 25.88
N TYR A 56 6.51 -22.58 24.61
CA TYR A 56 7.39 -23.34 23.72
C TYR A 56 8.35 -22.42 22.95
N SER A 57 9.36 -23.00 22.33
CA SER A 57 10.41 -22.32 21.54
C SER A 57 10.33 -22.56 20.02
N GLY A 58 9.20 -23.09 19.53
CA GLY A 58 8.95 -23.36 18.11
C GLY A 58 9.15 -22.12 17.22
N LYS A 59 9.60 -22.36 15.99
CA LYS A 59 10.19 -21.32 15.14
C LYS A 59 9.25 -20.71 14.11
N LYS A 60 8.23 -21.44 13.64
CA LYS A 60 7.37 -21.00 12.53
C LYS A 60 5.97 -21.60 12.54
N ALA A 61 4.98 -20.79 12.19
CA ALA A 61 3.63 -21.20 11.79
C ALA A 61 3.15 -20.28 10.65
N GLU A 62 2.53 -20.83 9.59
CA GLU A 62 2.03 -20.01 8.48
C GLU A 62 0.50 -20.03 8.32
N ASP A 63 -0.19 -21.01 8.91
CA ASP A 63 -1.65 -21.08 8.89
C ASP A 63 -2.26 -21.59 10.20
N LEU A 64 -3.58 -21.40 10.34
CA LEU A 64 -4.34 -21.85 11.49
C LEU A 64 -5.69 -22.44 11.07
N ALA A 65 -6.21 -23.35 11.87
CA ALA A 65 -7.57 -23.87 11.73
C ALA A 65 -8.31 -23.76 13.06
N LEU A 66 -9.63 -23.63 12.99
CA LEU A 66 -10.48 -23.64 14.16
C LEU A 66 -11.10 -25.02 14.34
N TRP A 67 -11.03 -25.52 15.57
CA TRP A 67 -11.75 -26.71 15.97
C TRP A 67 -12.43 -26.42 17.30
N ASP A 68 -13.76 -26.33 17.25
CA ASP A 68 -14.61 -25.94 18.37
C ASP A 68 -14.18 -24.59 18.96
N GLN A 69 -13.71 -24.55 20.21
CA GLN A 69 -13.27 -23.31 20.87
C GLN A 69 -11.76 -23.06 20.73
N ALA A 70 -11.02 -24.00 20.16
CA ALA A 70 -9.57 -23.95 20.11
C ALA A 70 -9.07 -23.53 18.73
N VAL A 71 -8.01 -22.74 18.74
CA VAL A 71 -7.18 -22.47 17.57
C VAL A 71 -6.12 -23.55 17.48
N TRP A 72 -6.00 -24.15 16.32
CA TRP A 72 -4.97 -25.14 16.02
C TRP A 72 -4.01 -24.59 14.99
N THR A 73 -2.73 -24.86 15.19
CA THR A 73 -1.67 -24.61 14.22
C THR A 73 -0.65 -25.74 14.29
N TYR A 74 0.33 -25.71 13.39
CA TYR A 74 1.44 -26.64 13.39
C TYR A 74 2.74 -25.83 13.43
N ILE A 75 3.52 -26.07 14.47
CA ILE A 75 4.81 -25.42 14.67
C ILE A 75 5.92 -26.41 14.37
N HIS A 76 7.12 -25.93 14.09
CA HIS A 76 8.28 -26.81 14.03
C HIS A 76 9.52 -26.16 14.65
N ASP A 77 10.44 -27.01 15.09
CA ASP A 77 11.83 -26.65 15.34
C ASP A 77 12.73 -27.28 14.25
N ASP A 78 14.03 -27.44 14.52
CA ASP A 78 14.96 -28.04 13.56
C ASP A 78 14.84 -29.58 13.49
N ALA A 79 14.22 -30.21 14.50
CA ALA A 79 14.19 -31.66 14.70
C ALA A 79 12.80 -32.26 14.45
N ALA A 80 11.73 -31.57 14.84
CA ALA A 80 10.36 -32.07 14.76
C ALA A 80 9.34 -30.96 14.47
N GLY A 81 8.21 -31.37 13.89
CA GLY A 81 6.99 -30.58 13.85
C GLY A 81 6.05 -30.98 14.99
N HIS A 82 5.15 -30.11 15.40
CA HIS A 82 4.23 -30.33 16.51
C HIS A 82 2.88 -29.70 16.24
N ALA A 83 1.81 -30.46 16.49
CA ALA A 83 0.48 -29.89 16.57
C ALA A 83 0.34 -29.07 17.86
N LEU A 84 -0.19 -27.86 17.72
CA LEU A 84 -0.34 -26.92 18.82
C LEU A 84 -1.79 -26.42 18.84
N ALA A 85 -2.43 -26.55 20.00
CA ALA A 85 -3.74 -25.98 20.27
C ALA A 85 -3.61 -24.81 21.25
N CYS A 86 -4.41 -23.76 21.06
CA CYS A 86 -4.63 -22.70 22.02
C CYS A 86 -6.12 -22.60 22.33
N ALA A 87 -6.47 -22.81 23.60
CA ALA A 87 -7.83 -22.68 24.07
C ALA A 87 -8.27 -21.20 24.13
N SER A 88 -9.57 -20.96 24.23
CA SER A 88 -10.14 -19.61 24.26
C SER A 88 -9.68 -18.73 25.43
N ASP A 89 -9.18 -19.35 26.51
CA ASP A 89 -8.58 -18.67 27.68
C ASP A 89 -7.08 -18.33 27.48
N GLY A 90 -6.48 -18.76 26.38
CA GLY A 90 -5.07 -18.55 26.05
C GLY A 90 -4.13 -19.66 26.49
N ARG A 91 -4.63 -20.77 27.06
CA ARG A 91 -3.78 -21.91 27.42
C ARG A 91 -3.37 -22.70 26.19
N TYR A 92 -2.08 -22.94 26.07
CA TYR A 92 -1.49 -23.77 25.02
C TYR A 92 -1.44 -25.23 25.43
N ALA A 93 -1.68 -26.12 24.47
CA ALA A 93 -1.43 -27.55 24.56
C ALA A 93 -0.56 -27.98 23.38
N LEU A 94 0.60 -28.54 23.69
CA LEU A 94 1.52 -29.10 22.70
C LEU A 94 1.24 -30.59 22.58
N HIS A 95 1.02 -31.05 21.35
CA HIS A 95 0.67 -32.44 21.05
C HIS A 95 1.81 -33.16 20.31
N SER A 96 1.50 -34.35 19.78
CA SER A 96 2.43 -35.29 19.17
C SER A 96 3.37 -34.65 18.14
N SER A 97 4.59 -35.19 18.06
CA SER A 97 5.59 -34.76 17.07
C SER A 97 5.36 -35.41 15.71
N GLY A 98 5.53 -34.64 14.63
CA GLY A 98 5.57 -35.09 13.26
C GLY A 98 6.81 -34.57 12.51
N GLN A 99 6.73 -34.52 11.18
CA GLN A 99 7.84 -34.06 10.34
C GLN A 99 8.11 -32.57 10.56
N ALA A 100 9.38 -32.20 10.73
CA ALA A 100 9.82 -30.81 10.85
C ALA A 100 9.62 -30.04 9.54
N ALA A 101 8.45 -29.44 9.38
CA ALA A 101 8.08 -28.61 8.23
C ALA A 101 7.06 -27.56 8.65
N ALA A 102 7.11 -26.39 8.02
CA ALA A 102 6.08 -25.37 8.18
C ALA A 102 4.78 -25.83 7.51
N THR A 103 3.64 -25.49 8.09
CA THR A 103 2.36 -25.60 7.38
C THR A 103 2.27 -24.56 6.28
N ARG A 104 1.55 -24.88 5.20
CA ARG A 104 1.20 -23.95 4.12
C ARG A 104 -0.28 -23.58 4.18
N ALA A 105 -1.14 -24.60 4.31
CA ALA A 105 -2.57 -24.44 4.47
C ALA A 105 -3.11 -25.39 5.54
N MET A 106 -4.12 -24.94 6.29
CA MET A 106 -4.80 -25.75 7.30
C MET A 106 -6.31 -25.62 7.19
N ALA A 107 -7.03 -26.72 7.36
CA ALA A 107 -8.49 -26.74 7.36
C ALA A 107 -9.02 -27.82 8.31
N LEU A 108 -10.31 -27.73 8.63
CA LEU A 108 -11.03 -28.77 9.34
C LEU A 108 -11.75 -29.66 8.32
N GLY A 109 -11.54 -30.97 8.38
CA GLY A 109 -12.17 -31.95 7.50
C GLY A 109 -12.54 -33.25 8.24
N PRO A 110 -13.52 -34.03 7.76
CA PRO A 110 -13.86 -35.34 8.29
C PRO A 110 -12.89 -36.43 7.80
N ASP A 111 -12.60 -37.44 8.61
CA ASP A 111 -12.01 -38.69 8.16
C ASP A 111 -13.04 -39.62 7.49
N SER A 112 -12.62 -40.83 7.14
CA SER A 112 -13.47 -41.84 6.50
C SER A 112 -14.68 -42.27 7.34
N SER A 113 -14.64 -42.05 8.66
CA SER A 113 -15.76 -42.30 9.58
C SER A 113 -16.69 -41.09 9.78
N GLY A 114 -16.28 -39.92 9.27
CA GLY A 114 -16.97 -38.65 9.49
C GLY A 114 -16.46 -37.88 10.72
N ALA A 115 -15.47 -38.41 11.44
CA ALA A 115 -14.89 -37.72 12.59
C ALA A 115 -14.05 -36.53 12.13
N ARG A 116 -14.24 -35.36 12.76
CA ARG A 116 -13.48 -34.16 12.42
C ARG A 116 -12.00 -34.35 12.77
N ARG A 117 -11.12 -33.80 11.95
CA ARG A 117 -9.67 -33.72 12.11
C ARG A 117 -9.15 -32.44 11.48
N ILE A 118 -7.98 -31.98 11.93
CA ILE A 118 -7.23 -30.99 11.17
C ILE A 118 -6.54 -31.68 10.00
N VAL A 119 -6.62 -31.03 8.84
CA VAL A 119 -5.91 -31.41 7.62
C VAL A 119 -4.98 -30.27 7.26
N ALA A 120 -3.73 -30.60 6.93
CA ALA A 120 -2.77 -29.59 6.53
C ALA A 120 -1.84 -30.04 5.41
N THR A 121 -1.37 -29.08 4.63
CA THR A 121 -0.24 -29.25 3.72
C THR A 121 1.04 -28.77 4.41
N LEU A 122 2.15 -29.48 4.18
CA LEU A 122 3.44 -29.17 4.75
C LEU A 122 4.43 -28.76 3.67
N ASP A 123 5.28 -27.77 3.99
CA ASP A 123 6.27 -27.24 3.06
C ASP A 123 7.23 -28.33 2.58
N GLY A 124 7.36 -28.45 1.25
CA GLY A 124 8.20 -29.47 0.62
C GLY A 124 7.71 -30.92 0.74
N LYS A 125 6.50 -31.18 1.25
CA LYS A 125 5.96 -32.54 1.45
C LYS A 125 4.82 -32.87 0.49
N GLY A 126 4.81 -34.10 -0.02
CA GLY A 126 3.78 -34.61 -0.93
C GLY A 126 2.62 -35.33 -0.26
N ALA A 127 2.61 -35.42 1.07
CA ALA A 127 1.53 -36.01 1.85
C ALA A 127 0.80 -34.93 2.68
N LEU A 128 -0.49 -35.14 2.91
CA LEU A 128 -1.29 -34.38 3.86
C LEU A 128 -0.94 -34.80 5.28
N LEU A 129 -0.88 -33.83 6.19
CA LEU A 129 -0.83 -34.04 7.63
C LEU A 129 -2.26 -34.12 8.17
N PHE A 130 -2.51 -35.09 9.04
CA PHE A 130 -3.75 -35.21 9.81
C PHE A 130 -3.47 -35.08 11.30
N VAL A 131 -4.30 -34.30 12.00
CA VAL A 131 -4.30 -34.20 13.47
C VAL A 131 -5.68 -34.56 14.00
N ASP A 132 -5.76 -35.59 14.83
CA ASP A 132 -7.01 -36.03 15.45
C ASP A 132 -7.36 -35.25 16.73
N THR A 133 -8.47 -35.62 17.38
CA THR A 133 -8.99 -34.98 18.59
C THR A 133 -8.05 -35.05 19.80
N GLU A 134 -7.19 -36.07 19.86
CA GLU A 134 -6.22 -36.27 20.94
C GLU A 134 -4.88 -35.56 20.61
N GLY A 135 -4.76 -35.03 19.39
CA GLY A 135 -3.53 -34.45 18.87
C GLY A 135 -2.56 -35.50 18.33
N GLY A 136 -3.05 -36.69 18.00
CA GLY A 136 -2.31 -37.70 17.26
C GLY A 136 -2.03 -37.23 15.83
N VAL A 137 -0.81 -37.45 15.36
CA VAL A 137 -0.34 -37.03 14.04
C VAL A 137 -0.24 -38.24 13.11
N SER A 138 -0.85 -38.16 11.94
CA SER A 138 -0.74 -39.16 10.87
C SER A 138 -0.65 -38.49 9.49
N TYR A 139 -0.45 -39.27 8.44
CA TYR A 139 -0.25 -38.76 7.08
C TYR A 139 -1.08 -39.54 6.07
N SER A 140 -1.43 -38.88 4.96
CA SER A 140 -1.98 -39.55 3.78
C SER A 140 -0.92 -40.39 3.06
N THR A 141 -1.35 -41.08 2.00
CA THR A 141 -0.47 -41.51 0.91
C THR A 141 0.33 -40.33 0.35
N ASP A 142 1.49 -40.59 -0.26
CA ASP A 142 2.33 -39.55 -0.86
C ASP A 142 1.95 -39.33 -2.34
N HIS A 143 1.63 -38.09 -2.71
CA HIS A 143 1.36 -37.68 -4.09
C HIS A 143 2.65 -37.58 -4.96
N GLY A 144 3.82 -37.71 -4.32
CA GLY A 144 5.14 -37.76 -4.94
C GLY A 144 5.71 -36.40 -5.34
N LYS A 145 4.97 -35.31 -5.12
CA LYS A 145 5.42 -33.92 -5.30
C LYS A 145 4.84 -33.01 -4.23
N PRO A 146 5.54 -31.91 -3.85
CA PRO A 146 5.09 -31.02 -2.79
C PRO A 146 3.67 -30.47 -3.02
N LEU A 147 2.84 -30.59 -1.99
CA LEU A 147 1.50 -30.02 -1.91
C LEU A 147 1.58 -28.60 -1.32
N HIS A 148 0.64 -27.72 -1.68
CA HIS A 148 0.69 -26.32 -1.25
C HIS A 148 -0.61 -25.82 -0.63
N GLY A 149 -1.62 -25.53 -1.44
CA GLY A 149 -2.92 -25.04 -0.99
C GLY A 149 -3.88 -26.18 -0.68
N LEU A 150 -4.86 -25.89 0.18
CA LEU A 150 -5.90 -26.82 0.61
C LEU A 150 -7.24 -26.09 0.63
N ALA A 151 -8.28 -26.70 0.10
CA ALA A 151 -9.66 -26.24 0.25
C ALA A 151 -10.59 -27.43 0.41
N ILE A 152 -11.55 -27.33 1.34
CA ILE A 152 -12.55 -28.36 1.61
C ILE A 152 -13.92 -27.72 1.43
N ASP A 153 -14.77 -28.33 0.60
CA ASP A 153 -16.15 -27.85 0.42
C ASP A 153 -17.01 -28.32 1.59
N SER A 154 -17.76 -27.41 2.20
CA SER A 154 -18.71 -27.77 3.25
C SER A 154 -19.88 -28.62 2.72
N SER A 155 -20.19 -28.55 1.42
CA SER A 155 -21.23 -29.36 0.80
C SER A 155 -20.79 -30.82 0.55
N ASN A 156 -19.49 -31.02 0.33
CA ASN A 156 -18.89 -32.33 0.14
C ASN A 156 -17.59 -32.43 0.96
N PRO A 157 -17.72 -32.53 2.30
CA PRO A 157 -16.58 -32.37 3.19
C PRO A 157 -15.58 -33.53 3.11
N GLN A 158 -15.93 -34.64 2.46
CA GLN A 158 -15.00 -35.75 2.21
C GLN A 158 -14.06 -35.51 1.03
N GLU A 159 -14.26 -34.43 0.26
CA GLU A 159 -13.39 -34.07 -0.85
C GLU A 159 -12.46 -32.92 -0.46
N TYR A 160 -11.17 -33.23 -0.36
CA TYR A 160 -10.16 -32.21 -0.13
C TYR A 160 -9.51 -31.85 -1.46
N TRP A 161 -9.64 -30.60 -1.87
CA TRP A 161 -8.92 -30.08 -3.03
C TRP A 161 -7.55 -29.61 -2.58
N VAL A 162 -6.51 -30.01 -3.32
CA VAL A 162 -5.12 -29.75 -2.96
C VAL A 162 -4.34 -29.32 -4.21
N SER A 163 -3.62 -28.21 -4.13
CA SER A 163 -2.76 -27.78 -5.24
C SER A 163 -1.37 -28.41 -5.15
N CYS A 164 -0.79 -28.72 -6.31
CA CYS A 164 0.60 -29.13 -6.43
C CYS A 164 1.28 -28.24 -7.50
N PRO A 165 1.98 -27.18 -7.07
CA PRO A 165 2.61 -26.21 -7.97
C PRO A 165 3.57 -26.86 -8.98
N ASP A 166 4.38 -27.83 -8.53
CA ASP A 166 5.40 -28.52 -9.35
C ASP A 166 4.79 -29.39 -10.46
N ARG A 167 3.51 -29.74 -10.34
CA ARG A 167 2.76 -30.49 -11.36
C ARG A 167 1.76 -29.62 -12.11
N HIS A 168 1.71 -28.31 -11.85
CA HIS A 168 0.81 -27.37 -12.53
C HIS A 168 -0.68 -27.73 -12.42
N HIS A 169 -1.07 -28.42 -11.34
CA HIS A 169 -2.41 -28.97 -11.23
C HIS A 169 -3.00 -28.84 -9.82
N VAL A 170 -4.30 -29.09 -9.73
CA VAL A 170 -5.00 -29.37 -8.48
C VAL A 170 -5.51 -30.81 -8.53
N VAL A 171 -5.36 -31.52 -7.42
CA VAL A 171 -5.82 -32.89 -7.22
C VAL A 171 -6.86 -32.96 -6.10
N ARG A 172 -7.73 -33.95 -6.16
CA ARG A 172 -8.69 -34.25 -5.10
C ARG A 172 -8.16 -35.40 -4.24
N PHE A 173 -8.18 -35.26 -2.92
CA PHE A 173 -8.02 -36.35 -1.97
C PHE A 173 -9.42 -36.75 -1.47
N ASP A 174 -9.78 -38.01 -1.66
CA ASP A 174 -11.05 -38.56 -1.17
C ASP A 174 -10.83 -39.12 0.23
N ALA A 175 -11.33 -38.43 1.25
CA ALA A 175 -11.16 -38.82 2.64
C ALA A 175 -12.00 -40.04 3.05
N SER A 176 -13.02 -40.42 2.26
CA SER A 176 -13.75 -41.67 2.47
C SER A 176 -12.95 -42.90 2.08
N VAL A 177 -12.09 -42.76 1.07
CA VAL A 177 -11.18 -43.81 0.58
C VAL A 177 -9.81 -43.73 1.26
N GLY A 178 -9.36 -42.51 1.58
CA GLY A 178 -8.03 -42.24 2.14
C GLY A 178 -6.93 -42.12 1.09
N ASP A 179 -7.25 -41.76 -0.15
CA ASP A 179 -6.27 -41.66 -1.25
C ASP A 179 -6.56 -40.51 -2.23
N PHE A 180 -5.57 -40.18 -3.06
CA PHE A 180 -5.70 -39.17 -4.11
C PHE A 180 -6.39 -39.72 -5.36
N ASP A 181 -7.30 -38.93 -5.93
CA ASP A 181 -7.88 -39.19 -7.26
C ASP A 181 -6.80 -39.03 -8.34
N LEU A 182 -6.81 -39.95 -9.31
CA LEU A 182 -5.91 -39.96 -10.45
C LEU A 182 -6.34 -39.00 -11.58
N SER A 183 -7.42 -38.24 -11.39
CA SER A 183 -7.99 -37.31 -12.39
C SER A 183 -7.74 -35.84 -12.00
N PRO A 184 -6.50 -35.31 -12.10
CA PRO A 184 -6.21 -33.94 -11.71
C PRO A 184 -6.79 -32.90 -12.68
N ILE A 185 -6.97 -31.68 -12.19
CA ILE A 185 -7.27 -30.50 -12.99
C ILE A 185 -5.93 -29.86 -13.40
N ASP A 186 -5.54 -30.03 -14.67
CA ASP A 186 -4.31 -29.47 -15.24
C ASP A 186 -4.53 -28.04 -15.75
N PHE A 187 -3.61 -27.13 -15.39
CA PHE A 187 -3.63 -25.72 -15.80
C PHE A 187 -2.56 -25.36 -16.84
N GLY A 188 -1.79 -26.34 -17.30
CA GLY A 188 -0.68 -26.16 -18.22
C GLY A 188 0.59 -25.62 -17.57
N ALA A 189 1.73 -25.89 -18.22
CA ALA A 189 3.08 -25.67 -17.67
C ALA A 189 3.44 -24.21 -17.30
N GLN A 190 2.60 -23.23 -17.65
CA GLN A 190 2.84 -21.82 -17.37
C GLN A 190 2.20 -21.34 -16.05
N LEU A 191 1.34 -22.14 -15.44
CA LEU A 191 0.57 -21.75 -14.25
C LEU A 191 0.93 -22.67 -13.09
N ARG A 192 1.36 -22.10 -11.97
CA ARG A 192 1.73 -22.85 -10.76
C ARG A 192 0.74 -22.54 -9.64
N PRO A 193 -0.34 -23.33 -9.47
CA PRO A 193 -1.36 -23.05 -8.46
C PRO A 193 -0.78 -23.19 -7.05
N GLN A 194 -0.92 -22.14 -6.23
CA GLN A 194 -0.45 -22.10 -4.84
C GLN A 194 -1.62 -22.13 -3.85
N SER A 195 -2.04 -20.99 -3.29
CA SER A 195 -3.22 -20.94 -2.43
C SER A 195 -4.46 -21.20 -3.27
N ILE A 196 -5.42 -21.96 -2.74
CA ILE A 196 -6.67 -22.28 -3.42
C ILE A 196 -7.87 -22.00 -2.54
N ALA A 197 -9.00 -21.67 -3.17
CA ALA A 197 -10.28 -21.50 -2.49
C ALA A 197 -11.43 -21.92 -3.38
N LEU A 198 -12.56 -22.28 -2.77
CA LEU A 198 -13.79 -22.64 -3.44
C LEU A 198 -14.84 -21.54 -3.25
N THR A 199 -15.65 -21.29 -4.28
CA THR A 199 -16.74 -20.30 -4.25
C THR A 199 -18.04 -20.89 -4.78
N GLY A 200 -19.15 -20.31 -4.33
CA GLY A 200 -20.51 -20.71 -4.71
C GLY A 200 -21.03 -21.88 -3.86
N THR A 201 -22.35 -21.96 -3.72
CA THR A 201 -23.01 -23.09 -3.05
C THR A 201 -22.69 -24.40 -3.79
N GLY A 202 -22.02 -25.32 -3.10
CA GLY A 202 -21.54 -26.57 -3.68
C GLY A 202 -20.20 -26.48 -4.41
N GLY A 203 -19.39 -25.43 -4.15
CA GLY A 203 -18.02 -25.36 -4.66
C GLY A 203 -17.91 -25.21 -6.17
N LYS A 204 -18.85 -24.51 -6.83
CA LYS A 204 -18.97 -24.41 -8.29
C LYS A 204 -17.75 -23.86 -9.03
N ALA A 205 -16.91 -23.09 -8.34
CA ALA A 205 -15.65 -22.63 -8.91
C ALA A 205 -14.50 -22.74 -7.92
N LEU A 206 -13.34 -23.14 -8.45
CA LEU A 206 -12.05 -23.14 -7.75
C LEU A 206 -11.23 -21.95 -8.21
N TRP A 207 -10.62 -21.26 -7.25
CA TRP A 207 -9.71 -20.17 -7.48
C TRP A 207 -8.32 -20.57 -7.00
N ALA A 208 -7.28 -20.20 -7.74
CA ALA A 208 -5.90 -20.43 -7.33
C ALA A 208 -5.03 -19.19 -7.54
N THR A 209 -4.19 -18.86 -6.55
CA THR A 209 -3.10 -17.90 -6.76
C THR A 209 -1.96 -18.53 -7.54
N THR A 210 -1.17 -17.70 -8.21
CA THR A 210 0.02 -18.14 -8.92
C THR A 210 1.17 -17.15 -8.69
N PRO A 211 2.44 -17.61 -8.68
CA PRO A 211 3.60 -16.71 -8.61
C PRO A 211 3.76 -15.85 -9.87
N GLU A 212 3.03 -16.14 -10.95
CA GLU A 212 3.03 -15.40 -12.21
C GLU A 212 2.20 -14.11 -12.20
N ALA A 213 1.78 -13.60 -11.03
CA ALA A 213 0.85 -12.47 -10.89
C ALA A 213 -0.46 -12.70 -11.68
N ARG A 214 -0.97 -13.94 -11.60
CA ARG A 214 -2.27 -14.34 -12.15
C ARG A 214 -3.12 -15.06 -11.13
N ILE A 215 -4.44 -14.96 -11.28
CA ILE A 215 -5.41 -15.80 -10.59
C ILE A 215 -6.03 -16.78 -11.58
N ILE A 216 -6.00 -18.06 -11.25
CA ILE A 216 -6.72 -19.10 -11.99
C ILE A 216 -8.16 -19.14 -11.46
N ARG A 217 -9.14 -19.19 -12.36
CA ARG A 217 -10.51 -19.58 -12.04
C ARG A 217 -10.86 -20.81 -12.86
N TYR A 218 -11.15 -21.92 -12.19
CA TYR A 218 -11.69 -23.14 -12.77
C TYR A 218 -13.18 -23.25 -12.46
N ASP A 219 -13.96 -23.66 -13.44
CA ASP A 219 -15.39 -23.81 -13.38
C ASP A 219 -15.75 -25.30 -13.48
N PHE A 220 -16.35 -25.86 -12.42
CA PHE A 220 -16.59 -27.30 -12.35
C PHE A 220 -17.69 -27.78 -13.30
N ASP A 221 -18.66 -26.90 -13.61
CA ASP A 221 -19.78 -27.23 -14.50
C ASP A 221 -19.29 -27.36 -15.95
N THR A 222 -18.47 -26.41 -16.40
CA THR A 222 -17.93 -26.38 -17.76
C THR A 222 -16.62 -27.14 -17.93
N LYS A 223 -15.96 -27.51 -16.82
CA LYS A 223 -14.63 -28.12 -16.78
C LYS A 223 -13.57 -27.31 -17.53
N SER A 224 -13.62 -26.00 -17.37
CA SER A 224 -12.71 -25.06 -18.04
C SER A 224 -12.05 -24.12 -17.03
N HIS A 225 -10.83 -23.67 -17.33
CA HIS A 225 -10.15 -22.64 -16.55
C HIS A 225 -9.83 -21.41 -17.39
N ARG A 226 -9.63 -20.30 -16.69
CA ARG A 226 -8.97 -19.10 -17.22
C ARG A 226 -7.93 -18.59 -16.24
N ALA A 227 -6.92 -17.90 -16.74
CA ALA A 227 -5.97 -17.14 -15.94
C ALA A 227 -6.19 -15.65 -16.14
N ILE A 228 -6.21 -14.90 -15.04
CA ILE A 228 -6.56 -13.48 -15.01
C ILE A 228 -5.35 -12.73 -14.47
N ASP A 229 -4.84 -11.76 -15.23
CA ASP A 229 -3.72 -10.91 -14.79
C ASP A 229 -4.15 -10.02 -13.62
N ILE A 230 -3.28 -9.88 -12.63
CA ILE A 230 -3.48 -9.04 -11.44
C ILE A 230 -2.28 -8.11 -11.24
N PRO A 231 -2.43 -6.96 -10.56
CA PRO A 231 -1.39 -5.92 -10.54
C PRO A 231 -0.14 -6.30 -9.73
N ALA A 232 -0.23 -7.30 -8.85
CA ALA A 232 0.89 -7.82 -8.07
C ALA A 232 0.66 -9.29 -7.73
N VAL A 233 1.71 -9.99 -7.30
CA VAL A 233 1.62 -11.41 -6.93
C VAL A 233 0.67 -11.60 -5.74
N ALA A 234 -0.35 -12.44 -5.92
CA ALA A 234 -1.27 -12.82 -4.85
C ALA A 234 -0.68 -13.94 -4.00
N HIS A 235 -0.81 -13.83 -2.67
CA HIS A 235 -0.28 -14.83 -1.74
C HIS A 235 -1.37 -15.80 -1.26
N ARG A 236 -2.51 -15.28 -0.82
CA ARG A 236 -3.66 -16.09 -0.40
C ARG A 236 -4.92 -15.69 -1.16
N VAL A 237 -5.74 -16.68 -1.49
CA VAL A 237 -7.09 -16.48 -2.06
C VAL A 237 -8.13 -17.11 -1.12
N TYR A 238 -9.30 -16.49 -1.07
CA TYR A 238 -10.41 -16.87 -0.21
C TYR A 238 -11.69 -16.77 -1.00
N GLY A 239 -12.55 -17.76 -0.84
CA GLY A 239 -13.88 -17.77 -1.42
C GLY A 239 -14.91 -17.49 -0.35
N LEU A 240 -15.85 -16.60 -0.64
CA LEU A 240 -16.96 -16.30 0.26
C LEU A 240 -18.25 -17.01 -0.19
N PRO A 241 -19.19 -17.27 0.74
CA PRO A 241 -20.45 -17.95 0.42
C PRO A 241 -21.32 -17.23 -0.61
N ASP A 242 -21.17 -15.92 -0.77
CA ASP A 242 -21.86 -15.12 -1.79
C ASP A 242 -21.34 -15.36 -3.21
N GLY A 243 -20.27 -16.14 -3.37
CA GLY A 243 -19.63 -16.44 -4.65
C GLY A 243 -18.51 -15.48 -5.03
N SER A 244 -18.19 -14.49 -4.19
CA SER A 244 -17.04 -13.61 -4.39
C SER A 244 -15.73 -14.31 -4.02
N ALA A 245 -14.66 -13.91 -4.70
CA ALA A 245 -13.30 -14.35 -4.37
C ALA A 245 -12.45 -13.13 -4.01
N TRP A 246 -11.67 -13.25 -2.95
CA TRP A 246 -10.80 -12.20 -2.41
C TRP A 246 -9.38 -12.72 -2.30
N PHE A 247 -8.39 -11.86 -2.52
CA PHE A 247 -7.00 -12.26 -2.43
C PHE A 247 -6.08 -11.15 -1.94
N THR A 248 -5.05 -11.53 -1.19
CA THR A 248 -4.05 -10.59 -0.66
C THR A 248 -2.88 -10.45 -1.63
N MET A 249 -2.40 -9.23 -1.83
CA MET A 249 -1.18 -8.92 -2.60
C MET A 249 -0.17 -8.22 -1.68
N PRO A 250 0.69 -8.96 -0.97
CA PRO A 250 1.58 -8.39 0.04
C PRO A 250 2.52 -7.30 -0.51
N THR A 251 3.10 -7.51 -1.69
CA THR A 251 4.05 -6.55 -2.30
C THR A 251 3.34 -5.37 -2.99
N GLY A 252 2.05 -5.53 -3.28
CA GLY A 252 1.22 -4.48 -3.86
C GLY A 252 0.53 -3.61 -2.81
N ASP A 253 0.69 -3.92 -1.52
CA ASP A 253 0.01 -3.24 -0.41
C ASP A 253 -1.50 -3.08 -0.66
N ALA A 254 -2.11 -4.16 -1.16
CA ALA A 254 -3.50 -4.16 -1.58
C ALA A 254 -4.16 -5.54 -1.46
N VAL A 255 -5.49 -5.52 -1.43
CA VAL A 255 -6.36 -6.69 -1.56
C VAL A 255 -7.14 -6.56 -2.86
N GLY A 256 -7.22 -7.63 -3.64
CA GLY A 256 -8.02 -7.70 -4.84
C GLY A 256 -9.26 -8.55 -4.63
N TYR A 257 -10.29 -8.33 -5.45
CA TYR A 257 -11.53 -9.09 -5.37
C TYR A 257 -12.22 -9.27 -6.73
N PHE A 258 -12.97 -10.36 -6.80
CA PHE A 258 -13.89 -10.71 -7.87
C PHE A 258 -15.30 -10.73 -7.28
N ALA A 259 -16.20 -9.94 -7.86
CA ALA A 259 -17.62 -10.04 -7.57
C ALA A 259 -18.17 -11.42 -7.97
N PRO A 260 -19.31 -11.86 -7.40
CA PRO A 260 -19.92 -13.13 -7.76
C PRO A 260 -20.12 -13.28 -9.27
N GLY A 261 -19.56 -14.35 -9.85
CA GLY A 261 -19.65 -14.63 -11.28
C GLY A 261 -18.78 -13.75 -12.21
N ALA A 262 -17.98 -12.83 -11.66
CA ALA A 262 -17.17 -11.92 -12.47
C ALA A 262 -16.17 -12.68 -13.37
N THR A 263 -15.99 -12.19 -14.60
CA THR A 263 -15.02 -12.73 -15.56
C THR A 263 -13.63 -12.12 -15.49
N ASP A 264 -13.54 -10.96 -14.88
CA ASP A 264 -12.33 -10.16 -14.80
C ASP A 264 -12.19 -9.60 -13.39
N LEU A 265 -11.01 -9.09 -13.07
CA LEU A 265 -10.74 -8.46 -11.78
C LEU A 265 -11.74 -7.32 -11.56
N THR A 266 -12.52 -7.40 -10.47
CA THR A 266 -13.55 -6.39 -10.19
C THR A 266 -12.93 -5.12 -9.63
N GLY A 267 -11.95 -5.26 -8.74
CA GLY A 267 -11.23 -4.11 -8.22
C GLY A 267 -10.15 -4.49 -7.23
N THR A 268 -9.47 -3.45 -6.75
CA THR A 268 -8.46 -3.53 -5.70
C THR A 268 -8.73 -2.49 -4.63
N ILE A 269 -8.35 -2.80 -3.40
CA ILE A 269 -8.40 -1.92 -2.24
C ILE A 269 -6.97 -1.74 -1.75
N SER A 270 -6.48 -0.50 -1.74
CA SER A 270 -5.19 -0.18 -1.13
C SER A 270 -5.29 -0.34 0.38
N THR A 271 -4.31 -1.03 0.98
CA THR A 271 -4.15 -1.12 2.44
C THR A 271 -3.15 -0.11 2.97
N GLY A 272 -2.41 0.57 2.09
CA GLY A 272 -1.40 1.59 2.43
C GLY A 272 0.03 1.05 2.36
N LYS A 273 0.99 1.92 2.06
CA LYS A 273 2.38 1.54 1.79
C LYS A 273 3.03 0.78 2.96
N GLY A 274 3.71 -0.32 2.66
CA GLY A 274 4.45 -1.15 3.62
C GLY A 274 3.57 -1.98 4.55
N THR A 275 2.27 -2.12 4.27
CA THR A 275 1.34 -2.83 5.15
C THR A 275 1.37 -4.33 4.95
N GLY A 276 1.70 -4.82 3.74
CA GLY A 276 1.87 -6.25 3.48
C GLY A 276 0.68 -7.10 3.94
N PRO A 277 -0.49 -7.00 3.29
CA PRO A 277 -1.67 -7.79 3.65
C PRO A 277 -1.37 -9.29 3.55
N SER A 278 -1.68 -10.05 4.61
CA SER A 278 -1.28 -11.46 4.75
C SER A 278 -2.45 -12.43 4.59
N SER A 279 -3.52 -12.23 5.37
CA SER A 279 -4.67 -13.11 5.45
C SER A 279 -5.95 -12.34 5.71
N LEU A 280 -7.10 -12.96 5.44
CA LEU A 280 -8.42 -12.39 5.74
C LEU A 280 -9.29 -13.31 6.60
N ALA A 281 -10.24 -12.70 7.29
CA ALA A 281 -11.36 -13.36 7.95
C ALA A 281 -12.62 -12.51 7.82
N VAL A 282 -13.79 -13.16 7.81
CA VAL A 282 -15.09 -12.49 7.83
C VAL A 282 -15.71 -12.69 9.20
N ASP A 283 -16.17 -11.62 9.84
CA ASP A 283 -16.83 -11.70 11.15
C ASP A 283 -18.34 -12.01 11.04
N TRP A 284 -19.08 -11.94 12.16
CA TRP A 284 -20.50 -12.29 12.20
C TRP A 284 -21.41 -11.34 11.42
N ASP A 285 -20.99 -10.11 11.15
CA ASP A 285 -21.82 -9.12 10.43
C ASP A 285 -21.49 -9.04 8.93
N GLY A 286 -20.55 -9.87 8.48
CA GLY A 286 -20.07 -9.90 7.11
C GLY A 286 -18.98 -8.88 6.82
N THR A 287 -18.42 -8.22 7.84
CA THR A 287 -17.24 -7.36 7.66
C THR A 287 -16.02 -8.22 7.39
N LEU A 288 -15.30 -7.85 6.33
CA LEU A 288 -14.03 -8.46 5.98
C LEU A 288 -12.89 -7.74 6.71
N TRP A 289 -12.04 -8.52 7.35
CA TRP A 289 -10.87 -8.06 8.10
C TRP A 289 -9.61 -8.65 7.50
N ILE A 290 -8.60 -7.82 7.28
CA ILE A 290 -7.29 -8.21 6.72
C ILE A 290 -6.21 -8.03 7.76
N GLY A 291 -5.32 -9.01 7.91
CA GLY A 291 -4.11 -8.86 8.70
C GLY A 291 -3.03 -8.15 7.89
N LEU A 292 -2.42 -7.12 8.48
CA LEU A 292 -1.31 -6.37 7.89
C LEU A 292 -0.02 -6.78 8.59
N ALA A 293 0.73 -7.70 7.98
CA ALA A 293 1.94 -8.25 8.58
C ALA A 293 3.09 -7.22 8.63
N GLY A 294 3.11 -6.26 7.71
CA GLY A 294 4.13 -5.23 7.64
C GLY A 294 4.06 -4.26 8.83
N THR A 295 2.85 -3.83 9.19
CA THR A 295 2.60 -2.81 10.22
C THR A 295 2.06 -3.35 11.54
N GLY A 296 1.66 -4.63 11.61
CA GLY A 296 1.13 -5.22 12.84
C GLY A 296 -0.28 -4.75 13.19
N GLN A 297 -1.16 -4.67 12.18
CA GLN A 297 -2.49 -4.09 12.31
C GLN A 297 -3.56 -5.01 11.72
N MET A 298 -4.81 -4.81 12.14
CA MET A 298 -6.00 -5.26 11.43
C MET A 298 -6.53 -4.12 10.55
N PHE A 299 -6.89 -4.45 9.31
CA PHE A 299 -7.55 -3.56 8.37
C PHE A 299 -9.01 -3.98 8.20
N ARG A 300 -9.94 -3.07 8.49
CA ARG A 300 -11.36 -3.26 8.25
C ARG A 300 -11.70 -2.85 6.83
N VAL A 301 -12.16 -3.79 6.01
CA VAL A 301 -12.58 -3.51 4.64
C VAL A 301 -13.95 -2.84 4.66
N SER A 302 -14.04 -1.66 4.05
CA SER A 302 -15.32 -0.99 3.84
C SER A 302 -16.03 -1.53 2.59
N LYS A 303 -17.36 -1.51 2.62
CA LYS A 303 -18.20 -1.78 1.44
C LYS A 303 -18.18 -0.62 0.43
N VAL A 304 -17.59 0.51 0.80
CA VAL A 304 -17.43 1.71 -0.01
C VAL A 304 -15.96 2.13 -0.05
N GLN A 305 -15.45 2.39 -1.23
CA GLN A 305 -14.14 2.97 -1.44
C GLN A 305 -14.26 4.48 -1.58
N LEU A 306 -13.38 5.23 -0.91
CA LEU A 306 -13.14 6.64 -1.20
C LEU A 306 -11.86 6.74 -2.04
N THR A 307 -11.98 7.28 -3.25
CA THR A 307 -10.82 7.48 -4.13
C THR A 307 -10.60 8.97 -4.35
N PRO A 308 -9.40 9.53 -4.05
CA PRO A 308 -9.09 10.91 -4.37
C PRO A 308 -9.15 11.17 -5.88
N LEU A 309 -9.88 12.19 -6.30
CA LEU A 309 -9.99 12.63 -7.69
C LEU A 309 -9.19 13.90 -7.99
N SER A 310 -9.00 14.76 -6.99
CA SER A 310 -8.32 16.06 -7.16
C SER A 310 -7.63 16.51 -5.88
N GLY A 311 -6.64 17.38 -6.02
CA GLY A 311 -5.95 18.03 -4.92
C GLY A 311 -4.81 17.24 -4.28
N GLN A 312 -4.44 16.07 -4.81
CA GLN A 312 -3.17 15.40 -4.46
C GLN A 312 -1.98 16.10 -5.13
N GLY A 313 -0.81 16.10 -4.47
CA GLY A 313 0.44 16.61 -5.06
C GLY A 313 0.51 18.13 -5.23
N GLN A 314 -0.45 18.89 -4.71
CA GLN A 314 -0.51 20.33 -4.90
C GLN A 314 0.29 21.10 -3.85
N GLN A 315 0.70 22.31 -4.21
CA GLN A 315 1.44 23.21 -3.34
C GLN A 315 0.77 24.58 -3.29
N ALA A 316 0.97 25.29 -2.17
CA ALA A 316 0.53 26.67 -2.02
C ALA A 316 1.51 27.47 -1.16
N VAL A 317 1.66 28.75 -1.47
CA VAL A 317 2.44 29.69 -0.67
C VAL A 317 1.65 30.04 0.58
N VAL A 318 2.32 30.17 1.73
CA VAL A 318 1.68 30.67 2.97
C VAL A 318 0.79 31.89 2.70
N GLY A 319 -0.45 31.84 3.19
CA GLY A 319 -1.45 32.90 3.02
C GLY A 319 -2.29 32.81 1.74
N THR A 320 -1.98 31.89 0.83
CA THR A 320 -2.72 31.71 -0.44
C THR A 320 -3.61 30.47 -0.41
N PRO A 321 -4.71 30.44 -1.21
CA PRO A 321 -5.47 29.21 -1.41
C PRO A 321 -4.66 28.19 -2.21
N PHE A 322 -4.91 26.91 -1.95
CA PHE A 322 -4.44 25.83 -2.80
C PHE A 322 -5.15 25.85 -4.17
N PRO A 323 -4.46 25.51 -5.28
CA PRO A 323 -5.01 25.65 -6.62
C PRO A 323 -6.27 24.82 -6.87
N ASN A 324 -6.36 23.63 -6.28
CA ASN A 324 -7.46 22.69 -6.52
C ASN A 324 -8.15 22.32 -5.20
N PRO A 325 -9.50 22.33 -5.14
CA PRO A 325 -10.21 21.76 -4.01
C PRO A 325 -9.95 20.25 -3.93
N LEU A 326 -10.06 19.70 -2.72
CA LEU A 326 -9.96 18.26 -2.51
C LEU A 326 -11.24 17.60 -3.01
N GLN A 327 -11.10 16.55 -3.82
CA GLN A 327 -12.24 15.77 -4.29
C GLN A 327 -12.04 14.30 -4.00
N VAL A 328 -13.09 13.62 -3.56
CA VAL A 328 -13.15 12.17 -3.46
C VAL A 328 -14.37 11.61 -4.17
N LYS A 329 -14.24 10.40 -4.72
CA LYS A 329 -15.35 9.61 -5.22
C LYS A 329 -15.66 8.48 -4.27
N ALA A 330 -16.91 8.39 -3.83
CA ALA A 330 -17.45 7.26 -3.10
C ALA A 330 -18.02 6.22 -4.07
N THR A 331 -17.51 5.00 -4.04
CA THR A 331 -17.90 3.92 -4.96
C THR A 331 -18.06 2.62 -4.18
N ARG A 332 -19.16 1.90 -4.39
CA ARG A 332 -19.36 0.56 -3.81
C ARG A 332 -18.42 -0.45 -4.46
N LEU A 333 -18.25 -1.61 -3.84
CA LEU A 333 -17.39 -2.66 -4.38
C LEU A 333 -17.81 -3.17 -5.78
N ASP A 334 -19.08 -3.01 -6.17
CA ASP A 334 -19.56 -3.33 -7.53
C ASP A 334 -19.26 -2.22 -8.57
N GLY A 335 -18.58 -1.15 -8.19
CA GLY A 335 -18.27 -0.01 -9.06
C GLY A 335 -19.38 1.05 -9.11
N SER A 336 -20.53 0.85 -8.46
CA SER A 336 -21.61 1.83 -8.46
C SER A 336 -21.28 3.06 -7.60
N PRO A 337 -21.56 4.29 -8.08
CA PRO A 337 -21.34 5.49 -7.29
C PRO A 337 -22.34 5.60 -6.13
N VAL A 338 -21.91 6.20 -5.02
CA VAL A 338 -22.78 6.42 -3.85
C VAL A 338 -23.19 7.88 -3.77
N GLN A 339 -24.45 8.19 -4.06
CA GLN A 339 -25.05 9.51 -3.84
C GLN A 339 -25.46 9.71 -2.37
N GLY A 340 -25.32 10.92 -1.84
CA GLY A 340 -25.83 11.27 -0.52
C GLY A 340 -24.93 10.86 0.65
N ALA A 341 -23.74 10.33 0.39
CA ALA A 341 -22.78 9.97 1.43
C ALA A 341 -22.20 11.23 2.09
N THR A 342 -22.17 11.27 3.42
CA THR A 342 -21.62 12.38 4.19
C THR A 342 -20.12 12.16 4.41
N ILE A 343 -19.30 12.90 3.66
CA ILE A 343 -17.84 12.85 3.69
C ILE A 343 -17.30 14.00 4.53
N THR A 344 -16.45 13.70 5.50
CA THR A 344 -15.72 14.70 6.27
C THR A 344 -14.26 14.71 5.86
N PHE A 345 -13.81 15.82 5.29
CA PHE A 345 -12.41 16.13 5.08
C PHE A 345 -11.81 16.67 6.38
N THR A 346 -10.65 16.16 6.78
CA THR A 346 -9.98 16.51 8.05
C THR A 346 -8.52 16.81 7.79
N ILE A 347 -8.05 17.93 8.31
CA ILE A 347 -6.64 18.34 8.32
C ILE A 347 -6.10 18.04 9.72
N LYS A 348 -4.95 17.36 9.79
CA LYS A 348 -4.20 17.20 11.04
C LYS A 348 -3.04 18.20 11.07
N GLY A 349 -2.90 18.91 12.18
CA GLY A 349 -1.90 19.96 12.36
C GLY A 349 -2.34 21.33 11.84
N ASP A 350 -1.39 22.25 11.72
CA ASP A 350 -1.64 23.69 11.54
C ASP A 350 -1.20 24.25 10.17
N GLN A 351 -0.75 23.38 9.26
CA GLN A 351 -0.20 23.77 7.97
C GLN A 351 -1.24 24.38 7.03
N ALA A 352 -2.49 23.88 7.06
CA ALA A 352 -3.58 24.38 6.22
C ALA A 352 -4.92 24.42 6.96
N ARG A 353 -5.87 25.17 6.42
CA ARG A 353 -7.23 25.32 6.95
C ARG A 353 -8.27 25.46 5.85
N PHE A 354 -9.46 24.93 6.08
CA PHE A 354 -10.62 25.23 5.24
C PHE A 354 -11.16 26.62 5.57
N GLU A 355 -12.06 27.12 4.72
CA GLU A 355 -12.77 28.38 4.90
C GLU A 355 -13.27 28.59 6.35
N GLY A 356 -13.00 29.79 6.89
CA GLY A 356 -13.32 30.13 8.28
C GLY A 356 -12.34 29.57 9.32
N ASP A 357 -11.09 29.29 8.94
CA ASP A 357 -10.02 28.74 9.82
C ASP A 357 -10.37 27.37 10.42
N LYS A 358 -11.15 26.55 9.70
CA LYS A 358 -11.64 25.25 10.20
C LYS A 358 -10.67 24.11 9.87
N PRO A 359 -10.43 23.16 10.79
CA PRO A 359 -9.63 21.96 10.53
C PRO A 359 -10.41 20.87 9.78
N THR A 360 -11.73 21.00 9.67
CA THR A 360 -12.61 20.00 9.04
C THR A 360 -13.63 20.66 8.11
N ASP A 361 -14.01 19.95 7.05
CA ASP A 361 -15.09 20.33 6.15
C ASP A 361 -15.95 19.11 5.81
N THR A 362 -17.28 19.24 5.95
CA THR A 362 -18.22 18.14 5.68
C THR A 362 -19.05 18.44 4.44
N ARG A 363 -19.15 17.44 3.56
CA ARG A 363 -19.79 17.53 2.25
C ARG A 363 -20.57 16.26 1.95
N THR A 364 -21.56 16.39 1.08
CA THR A 364 -22.39 15.27 0.63
C THR A 364 -22.05 14.93 -0.81
N THR A 365 -21.98 13.64 -1.14
CA THR A 365 -21.68 13.22 -2.53
C THR A 365 -22.84 13.49 -3.49
N SER A 366 -22.50 13.93 -4.71
CA SER A 366 -23.43 14.09 -5.83
C SER A 366 -23.85 12.75 -6.44
N VAL A 367 -24.69 12.79 -7.48
CA VAL A 367 -25.23 11.60 -8.17
C VAL A 367 -24.15 10.68 -8.76
N ASP A 368 -23.00 11.24 -9.13
CA ASP A 368 -21.83 10.52 -9.63
C ASP A 368 -20.91 9.99 -8.50
N GLY A 369 -21.29 10.20 -7.24
CA GLY A 369 -20.55 9.79 -6.06
C GLY A 369 -19.43 10.75 -5.64
N THR A 370 -19.31 11.94 -6.24
CA THR A 370 -18.23 12.88 -5.95
C THR A 370 -18.57 13.82 -4.79
N ALA A 371 -17.65 14.02 -3.86
CA ALA A 371 -17.70 15.09 -2.86
C ALA A 371 -16.51 16.04 -3.04
N THR A 372 -16.76 17.34 -3.01
CA THR A 372 -15.76 18.41 -3.21
C THR A 372 -15.68 19.29 -1.96
N SER A 373 -14.50 19.40 -1.38
CA SER A 373 -14.26 20.23 -0.18
C SER A 373 -14.45 21.73 -0.44
N ALA A 374 -14.56 22.52 0.63
CA ALA A 374 -14.27 23.96 0.60
C ALA A 374 -12.86 24.25 0.09
N VAL A 375 -12.60 25.53 -0.23
CA VAL A 375 -11.24 25.99 -0.54
C VAL A 375 -10.33 25.75 0.67
N LEU A 376 -9.18 25.16 0.40
CA LEU A 376 -8.11 24.94 1.36
C LEU A 376 -7.13 26.11 1.28
N HIS A 377 -6.73 26.68 2.41
CA HIS A 377 -5.79 27.80 2.50
C HIS A 377 -4.52 27.39 3.24
N ALA A 378 -3.37 27.79 2.70
CA ALA A 378 -2.06 27.58 3.30
C ALA A 378 -1.83 28.54 4.48
N LYS A 379 -1.32 28.01 5.60
CA LYS A 379 -1.15 28.73 6.87
C LYS A 379 0.28 28.67 7.42
N GLN A 380 0.89 27.49 7.45
CA GLN A 380 2.26 27.29 7.93
C GLN A 380 3.03 26.39 6.97
N VAL A 381 4.35 26.57 6.90
CA VAL A 381 5.23 25.81 6.01
C VAL A 381 5.36 24.36 6.48
N GLY A 382 5.18 23.41 5.56
CA GLY A 382 5.34 21.98 5.82
C GLY A 382 4.39 21.12 5.00
N GLU A 383 4.47 19.81 5.23
CA GLU A 383 3.54 18.84 4.63
C GLU A 383 2.19 18.86 5.35
N CYS A 384 1.11 18.76 4.59
CA CYS A 384 -0.24 18.67 5.11
C CYS A 384 -0.66 17.20 5.25
N ASP A 385 -1.08 16.77 6.44
CA ASP A 385 -1.77 15.48 6.65
C ASP A 385 -3.28 15.71 6.51
N ILE A 386 -3.84 15.30 5.37
CA ILE A 386 -5.26 15.49 5.04
C ILE A 386 -5.91 14.16 4.67
N SER A 387 -7.08 13.91 5.26
CA SER A 387 -7.89 12.71 5.00
C SER A 387 -9.34 13.03 4.69
N ALA A 388 -10.02 12.13 4.00
CA ALA A 388 -11.48 12.11 3.86
C ALA A 388 -12.05 10.82 4.45
N MET A 389 -13.15 10.94 5.18
CA MET A 389 -13.79 9.80 5.87
C MET A 389 -15.30 9.85 5.74
N TRP A 390 -15.91 8.69 5.55
CA TRP A 390 -17.33 8.44 5.79
C TRP A 390 -17.46 7.48 6.97
N GLU A 391 -17.79 8.03 8.14
CA GLU A 391 -17.76 7.28 9.40
C GLU A 391 -18.73 6.09 9.42
N GLN A 392 -19.95 6.27 8.90
CA GLN A 392 -21.00 5.24 8.92
C GLN A 392 -20.60 3.96 8.18
N GLU A 393 -19.93 4.10 7.04
CA GLU A 393 -19.43 2.95 6.25
C GLU A 393 -17.97 2.62 6.59
N SER A 394 -17.35 3.35 7.51
CA SER A 394 -15.91 3.30 7.79
C SER A 394 -15.10 3.33 6.49
N ALA A 395 -15.43 4.24 5.57
CA ALA A 395 -14.68 4.43 4.34
C ALA A 395 -13.67 5.57 4.54
N PHE A 396 -12.43 5.38 4.09
CA PHE A 396 -11.33 6.29 4.41
C PHE A 396 -10.33 6.42 3.26
N THR A 397 -9.80 7.62 3.04
CA THR A 397 -8.64 7.85 2.18
C THR A 397 -7.81 9.04 2.68
N ARG A 398 -6.54 9.10 2.27
CA ARG A 398 -5.65 10.26 2.46
C ARG A 398 -5.35 10.93 1.13
N PHE A 399 -4.93 12.19 1.21
CA PHE A 399 -4.36 12.93 0.09
C PHE A 399 -2.85 13.03 0.31
N GLU A 400 -2.09 12.61 -0.70
CA GLU A 400 -0.64 12.55 -0.60
C GLU A 400 0.03 13.81 -1.19
N ASN A 401 1.23 14.12 -0.70
CA ASN A 401 2.14 15.15 -1.23
C ASN A 401 1.56 16.57 -1.32
N ILE A 402 0.71 16.96 -0.36
CA ILE A 402 0.23 18.34 -0.25
C ILE A 402 1.21 19.13 0.63
N THR A 403 1.75 20.23 0.13
CA THR A 403 2.77 20.99 0.88
C THR A 403 2.52 22.49 0.84
N VAL A 404 2.74 23.15 1.97
CA VAL A 404 2.81 24.61 2.04
C VAL A 404 4.26 25.05 1.97
N ILE A 405 4.53 26.00 1.08
CA ILE A 405 5.84 26.59 0.85
C ILE A 405 5.91 28.02 1.41
N PRO A 406 7.10 28.51 1.82
CA PRO A 406 7.25 29.85 2.36
C PRO A 406 6.88 30.93 1.34
N THR A 407 6.46 32.09 1.84
CA THR A 407 6.37 33.32 1.03
C THR A 407 7.78 33.75 0.63
N VAL A 408 8.00 33.96 -0.66
CA VAL A 408 9.24 34.58 -1.17
C VAL A 408 9.19 36.07 -0.83
N GLY A 409 10.21 36.55 -0.10
CA GLY A 409 10.33 37.95 0.25
C GLY A 409 10.70 38.84 -0.94
N PRO A 410 10.74 40.18 -0.74
CA PRO A 410 11.30 41.08 -1.74
C PRO A 410 12.78 40.74 -2.01
N ALA A 411 13.27 41.11 -3.19
CA ALA A 411 14.67 40.98 -3.54
C ALA A 411 15.55 41.68 -2.50
N ASP A 412 16.51 40.97 -1.93
CA ASP A 412 17.42 41.51 -0.92
C ASP A 412 18.82 41.75 -1.52
N HIS A 413 19.35 40.79 -2.26
CA HIS A 413 20.65 40.94 -2.93
C HIS A 413 20.78 40.03 -4.17
N THR A 414 21.81 40.29 -4.97
CA THR A 414 22.23 39.38 -6.05
C THR A 414 23.41 38.53 -5.62
N ARG A 415 23.45 37.27 -6.05
CA ARG A 415 24.55 36.33 -5.88
C ARG A 415 25.20 36.04 -7.23
N TYR A 416 26.52 36.11 -7.28
CA TYR A 416 27.30 35.67 -8.45
C TYR A 416 27.05 34.20 -8.77
N LEU A 417 26.85 33.89 -10.06
CA LEU A 417 26.82 32.50 -10.56
C LEU A 417 27.98 32.22 -11.54
N SER A 418 28.16 33.03 -12.59
CA SER A 418 29.20 32.79 -13.61
C SER A 418 29.53 34.05 -14.42
N GLY A 419 30.65 34.00 -15.16
CA GLY A 419 31.00 34.99 -16.19
C GLY A 419 31.95 36.11 -15.72
N ALA A 420 32.55 36.02 -14.53
CA ALA A 420 33.56 37.00 -14.10
C ALA A 420 34.98 36.62 -14.53
N GLY A 421 35.86 37.61 -14.73
CA GLY A 421 37.30 37.40 -14.89
C GLY A 421 37.76 37.01 -16.30
N GLN A 422 36.93 37.31 -17.30
CA GLN A 422 37.17 37.08 -18.71
C GLN A 422 38.13 38.11 -19.29
N GLU A 423 38.81 37.71 -20.36
CA GLU A 423 39.62 38.61 -21.18
C GLU A 423 39.21 38.49 -22.65
N THR A 424 39.22 39.60 -23.37
CA THR A 424 38.95 39.62 -24.82
C THR A 424 39.77 40.71 -25.51
N ARG A 425 39.83 40.67 -26.85
CA ARG A 425 40.50 41.72 -27.64
C ARG A 425 39.54 42.91 -27.84
N ARG A 426 40.10 44.07 -28.17
CA ARG A 426 39.31 45.25 -28.55
C ARG A 426 38.34 44.91 -29.69
N GLY A 427 37.10 45.38 -29.57
CA GLY A 427 36.04 45.16 -30.55
C GLY A 427 35.45 43.75 -30.61
N THR A 428 35.86 42.82 -29.72
CA THR A 428 35.32 41.46 -29.70
C THR A 428 34.45 41.18 -28.47
N GLU A 429 33.53 40.22 -28.59
CA GLU A 429 32.70 39.77 -27.48
C GLU A 429 33.52 39.08 -26.38
N PHE A 430 33.06 39.22 -25.14
CA PHE A 430 33.50 38.38 -24.04
C PHE A 430 32.87 36.97 -24.18
N PRO A 431 33.65 35.88 -23.99
CA PRO A 431 33.21 34.51 -24.30
C PRO A 431 31.96 34.02 -23.56
N GLU A 432 31.78 34.43 -22.31
CA GLU A 432 30.73 33.95 -21.40
C GLU A 432 29.75 35.07 -21.04
N ARG A 433 28.48 34.71 -20.85
CA ARG A 433 27.46 35.64 -20.34
C ARG A 433 27.59 35.81 -18.82
N LEU A 434 27.31 37.01 -18.34
CA LEU A 434 27.31 37.32 -16.92
C LEU A 434 26.02 36.77 -16.30
N LYS A 435 26.12 36.00 -15.21
CA LYS A 435 24.96 35.40 -14.54
C LYS A 435 24.95 35.75 -13.06
N VAL A 436 23.78 36.20 -12.60
CA VAL A 436 23.49 36.40 -11.17
C VAL A 436 22.17 35.71 -10.80
N MET A 437 22.04 35.34 -9.53
CA MET A 437 20.79 34.91 -8.92
C MET A 437 20.28 36.00 -7.99
N VAL A 438 19.02 36.41 -8.11
CA VAL A 438 18.37 37.31 -7.17
C VAL A 438 17.75 36.47 -6.06
N VAL A 439 18.03 36.84 -4.81
CA VAL A 439 17.48 36.15 -3.64
C VAL A 439 16.90 37.11 -2.63
N ASP A 440 15.94 36.63 -1.83
CA ASP A 440 15.42 37.35 -0.67
C ASP A 440 16.38 37.23 0.54
N ALA A 441 16.03 37.88 1.66
CA ALA A 441 16.84 37.87 2.87
C ALA A 441 17.05 36.47 3.49
N ASN A 442 16.22 35.49 3.11
CA ASN A 442 16.33 34.10 3.56
C ASN A 442 17.04 33.20 2.53
N GLY A 443 17.47 33.76 1.39
CA GLY A 443 18.16 33.05 0.32
C GLY A 443 17.24 32.35 -0.68
N ALA A 444 15.92 32.59 -0.65
CA ALA A 444 14.99 32.04 -1.63
C ALA A 444 15.09 32.80 -2.96
N PRO A 445 15.00 32.12 -4.12
CA PRO A 445 15.03 32.76 -5.43
C PRO A 445 13.86 33.74 -5.61
N VAL A 446 14.15 34.93 -6.12
CA VAL A 446 13.16 35.99 -6.35
C VAL A 446 13.02 36.28 -7.84
N ALA A 447 11.78 36.38 -8.32
CA ALA A 447 11.50 36.92 -9.64
C ALA A 447 11.70 38.44 -9.64
N ALA A 448 12.68 38.95 -10.38
CA ALA A 448 12.98 40.38 -10.45
C ALA A 448 13.63 40.77 -11.79
N ASP A 449 13.60 42.06 -12.10
CA ASP A 449 14.39 42.65 -13.18
C ASP A 449 15.79 43.00 -12.65
N VAL A 450 16.82 42.47 -13.33
CA VAL A 450 18.23 42.73 -13.01
C VAL A 450 18.81 43.70 -14.01
N THR A 451 19.34 44.81 -13.50
CA THR A 451 20.11 45.78 -14.29
C THR A 451 21.57 45.37 -14.30
N PHE A 452 22.14 45.18 -15.49
CA PHE A 452 23.59 45.10 -15.71
C PHE A 452 24.06 46.44 -16.27
N ARG A 453 25.06 47.06 -15.62
CA ARG A 453 25.64 48.34 -16.03
C ARG A 453 27.15 48.24 -16.13
N VAL A 454 27.68 48.57 -17.30
CA VAL A 454 29.11 48.88 -17.46
C VAL A 454 29.37 50.22 -16.76
N VAL A 455 30.31 50.21 -15.81
CA VAL A 455 30.66 51.40 -15.01
C VAL A 455 31.72 52.25 -15.69
N ASP A 456 32.63 51.58 -16.41
CA ASP A 456 33.69 52.24 -17.17
C ASP A 456 33.17 52.52 -18.59
N ASP A 457 32.54 53.68 -18.76
CA ASP A 457 32.00 54.13 -20.06
C ASP A 457 33.06 53.97 -21.18
N ASP A 458 32.60 53.58 -22.37
CA ASP A 458 33.39 53.33 -23.59
C ASP A 458 34.32 52.10 -23.61
N LEU A 459 34.55 51.38 -22.48
CA LEU A 459 35.37 50.15 -22.50
C LEU A 459 34.62 48.89 -22.91
N ALA A 460 33.30 48.83 -22.70
CA ALA A 460 32.45 47.74 -23.15
C ALA A 460 30.98 48.18 -23.26
N SER A 461 30.16 47.41 -23.99
CA SER A 461 28.71 47.64 -24.07
C SER A 461 27.92 46.34 -24.23
N PHE A 462 26.66 46.38 -23.80
CA PHE A 462 25.62 45.39 -24.08
C PHE A 462 24.75 45.91 -25.22
N ASP A 463 24.67 45.19 -26.33
CA ASP A 463 23.84 45.58 -27.50
C ASP A 463 24.01 47.06 -27.93
N GLY A 464 25.22 47.60 -27.80
CA GLY A 464 25.56 48.99 -28.16
C GLY A 464 25.30 50.04 -27.08
N GLY A 465 24.86 49.67 -25.87
CA GLY A 465 24.66 50.57 -24.73
C GLY A 465 25.37 50.12 -23.45
N PRO A 466 25.59 51.03 -22.47
CA PRO A 466 26.27 50.68 -21.22
C PRO A 466 25.36 49.98 -20.20
N ILE A 467 24.04 49.93 -20.45
CA ILE A 467 23.04 49.41 -19.51
C ILE A 467 22.09 48.46 -20.24
N VAL A 468 21.78 47.34 -19.61
CA VAL A 468 20.68 46.45 -20.02
C VAL A 468 19.93 45.93 -18.80
N VAL A 469 18.63 45.69 -18.97
CA VAL A 469 17.76 45.10 -17.94
C VAL A 469 17.25 43.76 -18.44
N VAL A 470 17.39 42.71 -17.64
CA VAL A 470 16.93 41.37 -17.96
C VAL A 470 16.14 40.77 -16.80
N PRO A 471 15.00 40.10 -17.05
CA PRO A 471 14.26 39.43 -16.00
C PRO A 471 14.98 38.16 -15.56
N THR A 472 14.78 37.77 -14.30
CA THR A 472 15.17 36.44 -13.82
C THR A 472 14.22 35.35 -14.33
N ASP A 473 14.72 34.12 -14.46
CA ASP A 473 13.89 32.93 -14.69
C ASP A 473 13.19 32.43 -13.40
N GLY A 474 12.51 31.28 -13.50
CA GLY A 474 11.82 30.65 -12.35
C GLY A 474 12.73 30.15 -11.23
N ALA A 475 14.05 30.12 -11.44
CA ALA A 475 15.07 29.85 -10.42
C ALA A 475 15.69 31.15 -9.89
N GLY A 476 15.14 32.32 -10.22
CA GLY A 476 15.67 33.62 -9.81
C GLY A 476 16.97 34.00 -10.53
N VAL A 477 17.30 33.37 -11.67
CA VAL A 477 18.56 33.59 -12.39
C VAL A 477 18.38 34.56 -13.54
N ALA A 478 19.21 35.61 -13.56
CA ALA A 478 19.31 36.56 -14.67
C ALA A 478 20.61 36.34 -15.46
N VAL A 479 20.49 36.34 -16.79
CA VAL A 479 21.61 36.14 -17.72
C VAL A 479 21.73 37.37 -18.62
N SER A 480 22.90 38.02 -18.63
CA SER A 480 23.14 39.17 -19.50
C SER A 480 23.14 38.77 -20.99
N PRO A 481 22.86 39.70 -21.92
CA PRO A 481 23.28 39.59 -23.31
C PRO A 481 24.81 39.58 -23.46
N ALA A 482 25.27 39.52 -24.70
CA ALA A 482 26.70 39.62 -25.00
C ALA A 482 27.28 40.94 -24.49
N LEU A 483 28.39 40.87 -23.76
CA LEU A 483 29.22 42.03 -23.48
C LEU A 483 30.26 42.13 -24.60
N THR A 484 30.36 43.28 -25.25
CA THR A 484 31.34 43.53 -26.34
C THR A 484 32.36 44.56 -25.90
N ALA A 485 33.65 44.25 -26.05
CA ALA A 485 34.72 45.19 -25.73
C ALA A 485 34.77 46.37 -26.73
N GLY A 486 35.08 47.56 -26.21
CA GLY A 486 35.30 48.77 -26.99
C GLY A 486 36.65 48.79 -27.71
N SER A 487 37.07 49.98 -28.15
CA SER A 487 38.33 50.19 -28.90
C SER A 487 39.56 50.40 -28.02
N GLU A 488 39.38 50.62 -26.71
CA GLU A 488 40.46 50.85 -25.75
C GLU A 488 40.73 49.60 -24.89
N ALA A 489 41.98 49.42 -24.45
CA ALA A 489 42.32 48.38 -23.48
C ALA A 489 42.17 48.89 -22.06
N GLY A 490 41.74 48.01 -21.16
CA GLY A 490 41.46 48.41 -19.78
C GLY A 490 40.82 47.31 -18.97
N ARG A 491 40.53 47.64 -17.71
CA ARG A 491 39.70 46.81 -16.84
C ARG A 491 38.26 47.28 -16.99
N VAL A 492 37.35 46.35 -17.28
CA VAL A 492 35.92 46.61 -17.40
C VAL A 492 35.26 46.19 -16.10
N ARG A 493 34.48 47.07 -15.48
CA ARG A 493 33.62 46.75 -14.36
C ARG A 493 32.16 46.74 -14.80
N VAL A 494 31.46 45.66 -14.47
CA VAL A 494 30.00 45.58 -14.63
C VAL A 494 29.36 45.37 -13.27
N GLU A 495 28.39 46.22 -12.93
CA GLU A 495 27.55 46.07 -11.74
C GLU A 495 26.22 45.43 -12.14
N ALA A 496 25.77 44.45 -11.36
CA ALA A 496 24.50 43.76 -11.54
C ALA A 496 23.66 43.83 -10.26
N TRP A 497 22.46 44.39 -10.33
CA TRP A 497 21.56 44.49 -9.17
C TRP A 497 20.09 44.42 -9.59
N ALA A 498 19.22 44.02 -8.67
CA ALA A 498 17.77 44.18 -8.82
C ALA A 498 17.32 45.44 -8.05
N ALA A 499 16.21 46.05 -8.47
CA ALA A 499 15.66 47.22 -7.80
C ALA A 499 15.45 46.96 -6.29
N ASP A 500 15.71 47.98 -5.47
CA ASP A 500 15.55 47.94 -4.01
C ASP A 500 16.38 46.88 -3.26
N THR A 501 17.36 46.24 -3.92
CA THR A 501 18.32 45.36 -3.25
C THR A 501 19.34 46.15 -2.42
N SER A 502 19.73 45.58 -1.27
CA SER A 502 20.76 46.14 -0.38
C SER A 502 22.18 45.93 -0.91
N ALA A 503 22.39 44.95 -1.82
CA ALA A 503 23.70 44.65 -2.41
C ALA A 503 23.61 44.08 -3.85
N GLY A 504 24.51 44.58 -4.71
CA GLY A 504 24.72 44.13 -6.08
C GLY A 504 25.98 43.25 -6.25
N THR A 505 26.06 42.54 -7.37
CA THR A 505 27.23 41.75 -7.78
C THR A 505 28.11 42.59 -8.71
N VAL A 506 29.43 42.52 -8.54
CA VAL A 506 30.39 43.22 -9.40
C VAL A 506 31.22 42.21 -10.19
N PHE A 507 31.15 42.30 -11.51
CA PHE A 507 31.98 41.58 -12.46
C PHE A 507 33.20 42.43 -12.85
N ARG A 508 34.32 41.77 -13.15
CA ARG A 508 35.60 42.42 -13.46
C ARG A 508 36.23 41.67 -14.63
N GLU A 509 36.23 42.32 -15.79
CA GLU A 509 36.71 41.78 -17.04
C GLU A 509 37.90 42.60 -17.55
N ARG A 510 38.58 42.14 -18.61
CA ARG A 510 39.72 42.83 -19.19
C ARG A 510 39.69 42.87 -20.72
N VAL A 511 40.01 44.04 -21.27
CA VAL A 511 40.27 44.22 -22.71
C VAL A 511 41.78 44.31 -22.94
N LEU A 512 42.29 43.50 -23.88
CA LEU A 512 43.72 43.40 -24.25
C LEU A 512 44.12 44.38 -25.36
#